data_AF-A0A0C1U3Q9-F1
#
_entry.id   AF-A0A0C1U3Q9-F1
#
_cell.length_a   1.000
_cell.length_b   1.000
_cell.length_c   1.000
_cell.angle_alpha   90.00
_cell.angle_beta   90.00
_cell.angle_gamma   90.00
#
_symmetry.space_group_name_H-M   'P 1'
#
loop_
_entity.id
_entity.type
_entity.pdbx_description
1 polymer ?
#
loop_
_entity_poly.entity_id
_entity_poly.type
_entity_poly.pdbx_seq_one_letter_code
_entity_poly.pdbx_strand_id
1 'polypeptide(L)' 'MRGFIYKNKKYIVKLCDYNFKYYITKYKGYTIIYFNKTLGSKEKSRILHKIIRNSMIHS' A
#
# COMPACT_ATOMS: atom_id res chain seq x y z
N MET A 1 13.14 -0.26 -3.62
CA MET A 1 11.74 -0.74 -3.65
C MET A 1 11.61 -1.88 -2.64
N ARG A 2 10.68 -1.81 -1.69
CA ARG A 2 10.43 -2.91 -0.73
C ARG A 2 9.06 -3.53 -1.06
N GLY A 3 9.08 -4.76 -1.55
CA GLY A 3 7.89 -5.57 -1.76
C GLY A 3 7.77 -6.63 -0.67
N PHE A 4 6.54 -7.03 -0.35
CA PHE A 4 6.27 -8.13 0.58
C PHE A 4 5.07 -8.95 0.09
N ILE A 5 5.00 -10.20 0.52
CA ILE A 5 3.89 -11.10 0.23
C ILE A 5 3.09 -11.26 1.52
N TYR A 6 1.78 -11.08 1.44
CA TYR A 6 0.88 -11.26 2.56
C TYR A 6 -0.36 -12.04 2.10
N LYS A 7 -0.63 -13.19 2.74
CA LYS A 7 -1.74 -14.10 2.38
C LYS A 7 -1.83 -14.37 0.87
N ASN A 8 -0.71 -14.78 0.27
CA ASN A 8 -0.59 -15.07 -1.17
C ASN A 8 -0.84 -13.88 -2.12
N LYS A 9 -1.04 -12.66 -1.61
CA LYS A 9 -1.13 -11.42 -2.40
C LYS A 9 0.22 -10.68 -2.34
N LYS A 10 0.70 -10.22 -3.49
CA LYS A 10 1.98 -9.50 -3.60
C LYS A 10 1.74 -7.99 -3.45
N TYR A 11 2.49 -7.34 -2.55
CA TYR A 11 2.40 -5.91 -2.31
C TYR A 11 3.74 -5.23 -2.57
N ILE A 12 3.71 -4.04 -3.17
CA ILE A 12 4.89 -3.21 -3.39
C ILE A 12 4.62 -1.85 -2.77
N VAL A 13 5.49 -1.41 -1.86
CA VAL A 13 5.38 -0.09 -1.26
C VAL A 13 6.42 0.85 -1.89
N LYS A 14 5.94 1.97 -2.42
CA LYS A 14 6.76 3.05 -2.97
C LYS A 14 6.49 4.35 -2.21
N LEU A 15 7.54 5.12 -1.98
CA LEU A 15 7.44 6.48 -1.45
C LEU A 15 7.46 7.46 -2.63
N CYS A 16 6.67 8.51 -2.53
CA CYS A 16 6.48 9.50 -3.58
C CYS A 16 6.29 10.88 -2.96
N ASP A 17 6.74 11.92 -3.68
CA ASP A 17 6.73 13.32 -3.24
C ASP A 17 5.61 14.11 -3.95
N TYR A 18 4.42 13.52 -3.99
CA TYR A 18 3.26 14.10 -4.66
C TYR A 18 2.24 14.60 -3.64
N ASN A 19 1.36 15.52 -4.04
CA ASN A 19 0.38 16.16 -3.16
C ASN A 19 -0.85 15.27 -2.82
N PHE A 20 -0.66 13.96 -2.68
CA PHE A 20 -1.67 13.01 -2.23
C PHE A 20 -1.17 12.21 -1.03
N LYS A 21 -2.09 11.72 -0.18
CA LYS A 21 -1.73 10.90 0.99
C LYS A 21 -1.25 9.51 0.56
N TYR A 22 -2.10 8.76 -0.15
CA TYR A 22 -1.72 7.47 -0.70
C TYR A 22 -2.46 7.20 -2.00
N TYR A 23 -1.88 6.37 -2.85
CA TYR A 23 -2.49 5.88 -4.08
C TYR A 23 -2.23 4.39 -4.22
N ILE A 24 -3.24 3.65 -4.68
CA ILE A 24 -3.16 2.19 -4.82
C ILE A 24 -3.48 1.85 -6.26
N THR A 25 -2.65 1.00 -6.85
CA THR A 25 -2.90 0.44 -8.18
C THR A 25 -2.57 -1.04 -8.20
N LYS A 26 -3.23 -1.78 -9.09
CA LYS A 26 -2.98 -3.20 -9.32
C LYS A 26 -2.29 -3.35 -10.66
N TYR A 27 -1.14 -4.03 -10.67
CA TYR A 27 -0.37 -4.25 -11.89
C TYR A 27 0.18 -5.68 -11.92
N LYS A 28 -0.15 -6.48 -12.96
CA LYS A 28 0.30 -7.87 -13.14
C LYS A 28 0.21 -8.74 -11.86
N GLY A 29 -0.87 -8.62 -11.10
CA GLY A 29 -1.08 -9.35 -9.84
C GLY A 29 -0.37 -8.78 -8.60
N TYR A 30 0.34 -7.65 -8.73
CA TYR A 30 0.90 -6.90 -7.63
C TYR A 30 -0.02 -5.75 -7.22
N THR A 31 -0.20 -5.55 -5.93
CA THR A 31 -0.81 -4.34 -5.38
C THR A 31 0.29 -3.34 -5.04
N ILE A 32 0.40 -2.30 -5.84
CA ILE A 32 1.38 -1.23 -5.66
C ILE A 32 0.74 -0.12 -4.85
N ILE A 33 1.37 0.23 -3.73
CA ILE A 33 0.93 1.26 -2.80
C ILE A 33 1.97 2.38 -2.85
N TYR A 34 1.55 3.56 -3.27
CA TYR A 34 2.32 4.79 -3.23
C TYR A 34 1.94 5.56 -1.98
N PHE A 35 2.91 5.81 -1.10
CA PHE A 35 2.74 6.68 0.06
C PHE A 35 3.43 8.01 -0.17
N ASN A 36 2.85 9.07 0.36
CA ASN A 36 3.59 10.30 0.52
C ASN A 36 4.82 10.08 1.40
N LYS A 37 5.94 10.67 1.03
CA LYS A 37 7.15 10.68 1.84
C LYS A 37 6.91 11.42 3.17
N THR A 38 6.10 12.50 3.15
CA THR A 38 5.77 13.35 4.31
C THR A 38 4.86 12.69 5.34
N LEU A 39 4.19 11.58 4.99
CA LEU A 39 3.31 10.86 5.91
C LEU A 39 4.09 10.24 7.07
N GLY A 40 3.62 10.46 8.30
CA GLY A 40 4.18 9.84 9.50
C GLY A 40 4.04 8.32 9.49
N SER A 41 4.95 7.63 10.18
CA SER A 41 4.98 6.16 10.26
C SER A 41 3.66 5.57 10.80
N LYS A 42 3.01 6.26 11.75
CA LYS A 42 1.73 5.83 12.33
C LYS A 42 0.59 5.83 11.31
N GLU A 43 0.50 6.88 10.49
CA GLU A 43 -0.51 6.96 9.43
C GLU A 43 -0.24 5.94 8.32
N LYS A 44 1.03 5.76 7.91
CA LYS A 44 1.42 4.73 6.93
C LYS A 44 0.96 3.34 7.38
N SER A 45 1.21 2.99 8.64
CA SER A 45 0.77 1.69 9.21
C SER A 45 -0.75 1.54 9.19
N ARG A 46 -1.49 2.56 9.64
CA ARG A 46 -2.96 2.54 9.67
C ARG A 46 -3.57 2.40 8.27
N ILE A 47 -3.02 3.10 7.27
CA ILE A 47 -3.45 2.98 5.89
C ILE A 47 -3.13 1.58 5.35
N LEU A 48 -1.92 1.07 5.58
CA LEU A 48 -1.52 -0.27 5.14
C LEU A 48 -2.46 -1.34 5.70
N HIS A 49 -2.76 -1.28 7.00
CA HIS A 49 -3.72 -2.17 7.65
C HIS A 49 -5.11 -2.07 7.05
N LYS A 50 -5.59 -0.85 6.75
CA LYS A 50 -6.88 -0.63 6.09
C LYS A 50 -6.92 -1.27 4.70
N ILE A 51 -5.86 -1.11 3.91
CA ILE A 51 -5.74 -1.69 2.56
C ILE A 51 -5.77 -3.21 2.62
N ILE A 52 -4.96 -3.80 3.50
CA ILE A 52 -4.89 -5.25 3.68
C ILE A 52 -6.24 -5.81 4.17
N ARG A 53 -6.90 -5.13 5.12
CA ARG A 53 -8.23 -5.52 5.62
C ARG A 53 -9.29 -5.43 4.52
N ASN A 54 -9.32 -4.35 3.75
CA ASN A 54 -10.31 -4.17 2.68
C ASN A 54 -10.10 -5.19 1.54
N SER A 55 -8.83 -5.55 1.26
CA SER A 55 -8.48 -6.62 0.33
C SER A 55 -8.96 -8.01 0.78
N MET A 56 -9.26 -8.24 2.06
CA MET A 56 -9.82 -9.51 2.55
C MET A 56 -11.34 -9.59 2.42
N ILE A 57 -12.05 -8.46 2.43
CA ILE A 57 -13.53 -8.43 2.47
C ILE A 57 -14.14 -8.64 1.06
N HIS A 58 -13.36 -8.43 0.00
CA HIS A 58 -13.78 -8.66 -1.39
C HIS A 58 -13.02 -9.84 -2.04
N SER A 59 -12.70 -10.87 -1.25
CA SER A 59 -12.09 -12.11 -1.73
C SER A 59 -13.09 -13.25 -1.72
#